data_AF-A0A0B8QHQ1-F1
#
_entry.id   AF-A0A0B8QHQ1-F1
#
_cell.length_a   1.000
_cell.length_b   1.000
_cell.length_c   1.000
_cell.angle_alpha   90.00
_cell.angle_beta   90.00
_cell.angle_gamma   90.00
#
_symmetry.space_group_name_H-M   'P 1'
#
loop_
_entity.id
_entity.type
_entity.pdbx_description
1 polymer ?
#
loop_
_entity_poly.entity_id
_entity_poly.type
_entity_poly.pdbx_seq_one_letter_code
_entity_poly.pdbx_strand_id
1 'polypeptide(L)'
;MKFLDLEINDTVFILTPIYTKQRGVSASNQQQYFLPYKVSKVTKQFFDVEGLGRFKRDDGQAHGISRFDKQAYRLGETSDDNGIVTDQSKEHAKACEIQTLIDEINYYITRYTVNHKVLQDAELKQLYSLVKKNAEQFSSFRNQVPLAANS
;
A
#
# COMPACT_ATOMS: atom_id res chain seq x y z
N MET A 1 19.27 0.61 11.84
CA MET A 1 20.08 -0.60 11.60
C MET A 1 21.02 -0.38 10.41
N LYS A 2 22.23 -1.00 10.39
CA LYS A 2 23.19 -0.91 9.28
C LYS A 2 23.09 -2.11 8.32
N PHE A 3 23.06 -1.86 7.01
CA PHE A 3 23.03 -2.87 5.94
C PHE A 3 24.44 -3.36 5.58
N LEU A 4 25.18 -3.92 6.53
CA LEU A 4 26.60 -4.27 6.34
C LEU A 4 26.84 -5.42 5.36
N ASP A 5 25.95 -6.41 5.30
CA ASP A 5 26.14 -7.64 4.50
C ASP A 5 25.21 -7.75 3.29
N LEU A 6 24.75 -6.62 2.76
CA LEU A 6 23.80 -6.62 1.65
C LEU A 6 24.46 -6.98 0.32
N GLU A 7 23.81 -7.85 -0.46
CA GLU A 7 24.21 -8.28 -1.80
C GLU A 7 23.16 -7.91 -2.86
N ILE A 8 23.56 -7.97 -4.14
CA ILE A 8 22.61 -7.80 -5.25
C ILE A 8 21.64 -8.99 -5.25
N ASN A 9 20.36 -8.73 -5.51
CA ASN A 9 19.23 -9.66 -5.42
C ASN A 9 18.72 -9.99 -4.01
N ASP A 10 19.34 -9.44 -2.97
CA ASP A 10 18.75 -9.46 -1.63
C ASP A 10 17.38 -8.77 -1.64
N THR A 11 16.52 -9.21 -0.74
CA THR A 11 15.21 -8.60 -0.52
C THR A 11 15.28 -7.66 0.67
N VAL A 12 14.84 -6.41 0.46
CA VAL A 12 14.58 -5.44 1.52
C VAL A 12 13.11 -5.05 1.50
N PHE A 13 12.58 -4.62 2.64
CA PHE A 13 11.19 -4.24 2.82
C PHE A 13 11.08 -2.73 2.94
N ILE A 14 10.18 -2.13 2.17
CA ILE A 14 9.97 -0.69 2.19
C ILE A 14 8.50 -0.42 2.45
N LEU A 15 8.26 0.45 3.43
CA LEU A 15 6.92 0.87 3.82
C LEU A 15 6.31 1.68 2.66
N THR A 16 5.30 1.11 2.03
CA THR A 16 4.68 1.61 0.81
C THR A 16 3.21 1.96 1.11
N PRO A 17 2.80 3.24 0.93
CA PRO A 17 1.41 3.64 1.11
C PRO A 17 0.54 3.20 -0.07
N ILE A 18 -0.76 3.07 0.17
CA ILE A 18 -1.75 3.04 -0.90
C ILE A 18 -2.07 4.48 -1.30
N TYR A 19 -1.61 4.88 -2.48
CA TYR A 19 -1.94 6.18 -3.04
C TYR A 19 -3.40 6.17 -3.55
N THR A 20 -4.30 6.77 -2.79
CA THR A 20 -5.66 7.06 -3.28
C THR A 20 -5.60 8.24 -4.24
N LYS A 21 -6.33 8.17 -5.36
CA LYS A 21 -6.50 9.33 -6.28
C LYS A 21 -7.42 10.41 -5.69
N GLN A 22 -7.88 10.27 -4.45
CA GLN A 22 -8.70 11.29 -3.80
C GLN A 22 -7.85 12.52 -3.48
N ARG A 23 -8.02 13.56 -4.29
CA ARG A 23 -7.52 14.90 -3.98
C ARG A 23 -8.01 15.29 -2.58
N GLY A 24 -7.08 15.53 -1.65
CA GLY A 24 -7.37 16.14 -0.34
C GLY A 24 -7.28 15.20 0.87
N VAL A 25 -6.99 13.91 0.71
CA VAL A 25 -6.66 13.05 1.86
C VAL A 25 -5.20 13.30 2.24
N SER A 26 -4.93 13.73 3.47
CA SER A 26 -3.57 13.92 3.97
C SER A 26 -2.82 12.58 3.98
N ALA A 27 -1.53 12.61 3.64
CA ALA A 27 -0.66 11.43 3.64
C ALA A 27 -0.60 10.70 4.99
N SER A 28 -0.94 11.39 6.09
CA SER A 28 -0.97 10.87 7.46
C SER A 28 -2.02 9.78 7.73
N ASN A 29 -3.05 9.66 6.89
CA ASN A 29 -4.14 8.69 7.09
C ASN A 29 -4.11 7.54 6.08
N GLN A 30 -3.05 7.44 5.27
CA GLN A 30 -2.92 6.37 4.28
C GLN A 30 -2.43 5.09 4.95
N GLN A 31 -3.13 3.98 4.73
CA GLN A 31 -2.65 2.66 5.11
C GLN A 31 -1.34 2.37 4.38
N GLN A 32 -0.38 1.80 5.11
CA GLN A 32 0.95 1.49 4.61
C GLN A 32 1.26 0.02 4.85
N TYR A 33 2.04 -0.56 3.94
CA TYR A 33 2.38 -1.97 3.94
C TYR A 33 3.86 -2.15 3.65
N PHE A 34 4.51 -3.07 4.36
CA PHE A 34 5.86 -3.49 4.05
C PHE A 34 5.87 -4.35 2.79
N LEU A 35 6.45 -3.81 1.73
CA LEU A 35 6.58 -4.52 0.45
C LEU A 35 8.02 -4.94 0.21
N PRO A 36 8.25 -6.19 -0.28
CA PRO A 36 9.56 -6.66 -0.66
C PRO A 36 10.01 -6.02 -1.96
N TYR A 37 11.25 -5.56 -2.00
CA TYR A 37 11.93 -5.07 -3.19
C TYR A 37 13.33 -5.68 -3.31
N LYS A 38 13.79 -5.81 -4.55
CA LYS A 38 15.11 -6.36 -4.85
C LYS A 38 16.18 -5.28 -4.87
N VAL A 39 17.30 -5.61 -4.24
CA VAL A 39 18.52 -4.81 -4.33
C VAL A 39 19.13 -4.98 -5.71
N SER A 40 19.25 -3.89 -6.47
CA SER A 40 19.81 -3.89 -7.82
C SER A 40 21.27 -3.49 -7.87
N LYS A 41 21.76 -2.75 -6.87
CA LYS A 41 23.14 -2.27 -6.81
C LYS A 41 23.58 -2.13 -5.36
N VAL A 42 24.85 -2.45 -5.10
CA VAL A 42 25.47 -2.24 -3.78
C VAL A 42 26.81 -1.54 -3.94
N THR A 43 27.07 -0.57 -3.08
CA THR A 43 28.35 0.15 -2.93
C THR A 43 28.72 0.20 -1.46
N LYS A 44 29.90 0.73 -1.11
CA LYS A 44 30.31 0.88 0.29
C LYS A 44 29.37 1.78 1.12
N GLN A 45 28.75 2.78 0.50
CA GLN A 45 27.95 3.79 1.21
C GLN A 45 26.45 3.73 0.89
N PHE A 46 26.09 3.13 -0.25
CA PHE A 46 24.72 3.13 -0.76
C PHE A 46 24.36 1.78 -1.37
N PHE A 47 23.06 1.52 -1.46
CA PHE A 47 22.49 0.47 -2.29
C PHE A 47 21.29 1.03 -3.06
N ASP A 48 21.01 0.49 -4.24
CA ASP A 48 19.84 0.85 -5.03
C ASP A 48 18.82 -0.31 -4.98
N VAL A 49 17.54 0.03 -4.97
CA VAL A 49 16.42 -0.89 -4.93
C VAL A 49 15.60 -0.71 -6.20
N GLU A 50 15.24 -1.83 -6.84
CA GLU A 50 14.49 -1.84 -8.09
C GLU A 50 13.16 -1.08 -7.95
N GLY A 51 12.87 -0.20 -8.91
CA GLY A 51 11.64 0.60 -8.93
C GLY A 51 11.54 1.72 -7.90
N LEU A 52 12.51 1.85 -6.98
CA LEU A 52 12.45 2.85 -5.90
C LEU A 52 13.64 3.80 -5.81
N GLY A 53 14.83 3.36 -6.23
CA GLY A 53 16.03 4.22 -6.28
C GLY A 53 17.04 3.95 -5.17
N ARG A 54 17.82 4.97 -4.79
CA ARG A 54 19.03 4.84 -3.95
C ARG A 54 18.76 5.03 -2.46
N PHE A 55 19.43 4.24 -1.64
CA PHE A 55 19.37 4.24 -0.18
C PHE A 55 20.77 4.28 0.44
N LYS A 56 20.91 4.99 1.57
CA LYS A 56 22.09 4.99 2.43
C LYS A 56 22.23 3.62 3.10
N ARG A 57 23.43 3.06 3.10
CA ARG A 57 23.70 1.74 3.66
C ARG A 57 23.70 1.71 5.19
N ASP A 58 24.05 2.83 5.83
CA ASP A 58 24.17 2.89 7.30
C ASP A 58 22.83 2.82 8.04
N ASP A 59 21.75 3.27 7.43
CA ASP A 59 20.43 3.37 8.08
C ASP A 59 19.27 2.95 7.16
N GLY A 60 19.55 2.58 5.92
CA GLY A 60 18.54 2.25 4.93
C GLY A 60 17.70 3.44 4.50
N GLN A 61 18.10 4.69 4.78
CA GLN A 61 17.33 5.87 4.40
C GLN A 61 17.50 6.20 2.93
N ALA A 62 16.41 6.58 2.25
CA ALA A 62 16.47 7.05 0.87
C ALA A 62 17.45 8.23 0.72
N HIS A 63 18.30 8.18 -0.31
CA HIS A 63 19.34 9.18 -0.54
C HIS A 63 18.98 10.11 -1.70
N GLY A 64 19.14 11.42 -1.50
CA GLY A 64 19.10 12.42 -2.57
C GLY A 64 17.71 12.73 -3.14
N ILE A 65 16.63 12.20 -2.55
CA ILE A 65 15.26 12.52 -2.96
C ILE A 65 14.65 13.42 -1.90
N SER A 66 14.45 14.70 -2.22
CA SER A 66 14.21 15.76 -1.23
C SER A 66 12.85 15.71 -0.50
N ARG A 67 12.07 14.62 -0.59
CA ARG A 67 10.70 14.52 -0.06
C ARG A 67 10.23 13.11 0.34
N PHE A 68 11.10 12.11 0.41
CA PHE A 68 10.68 10.76 0.80
C PHE A 68 11.47 10.28 2.01
N ASP A 69 10.81 10.29 3.17
CA ASP A 69 11.23 9.60 4.40
C ASP A 69 11.04 8.08 4.25
N LYS A 70 11.53 7.52 3.13
CA LYS A 70 11.50 6.09 2.88
C LYS A 70 12.69 5.45 3.57
N GLN A 71 12.40 4.44 4.37
CA GLN A 71 13.39 3.58 4.98
C GLN A 71 13.20 2.16 4.46
N ALA A 72 14.32 1.50 4.19
CA ALA A 72 14.38 0.09 3.91
C ALA A 72 14.68 -0.68 5.19
N TYR A 73 14.07 -1.85 5.32
CA TYR A 73 14.19 -2.76 6.46
C TYR A 73 14.50 -4.19 5.98
N ARG A 74 15.00 -5.04 6.87
CA ARG A 74 15.06 -6.49 6.72
C ARG A 74 13.82 -7.13 7.33
N LEU A 75 13.52 -8.35 6.88
CA LEU A 75 12.44 -9.15 7.45
C LEU A 75 12.67 -9.37 8.96
N GLY A 76 11.63 -9.19 9.77
CA GLY A 76 11.68 -9.39 11.22
C GLY A 76 12.25 -8.21 12.02
N GLU A 77 12.67 -7.12 11.38
CA GLU A 77 13.05 -5.90 12.09
C GLU A 77 11.85 -5.20 12.72
N THR A 78 12.09 -4.41 13.76
CA THR A 78 11.10 -3.49 14.32
C THR A 78 11.18 -2.14 13.60
N SER A 79 10.04 -1.66 13.11
CA SER A 79 9.83 -0.28 12.67
C SER A 79 9.18 0.50 13.80
N ASP A 80 9.72 1.67 14.12
CA ASP A 80 9.38 2.49 15.30
C ASP A 80 7.86 2.71 15.46
N ASP A 81 7.13 2.87 14.35
CA ASP A 81 5.68 3.15 14.35
C ASP A 81 4.81 2.04 13.73
N ASN A 82 5.41 1.04 13.06
CA ASN A 82 4.66 0.07 12.23
C ASN A 82 4.84 -1.39 12.68
N GLY A 83 5.52 -1.63 13.81
CA GLY A 83 5.68 -2.95 14.38
C GLY A 83 6.73 -3.80 13.65
N ILE A 84 6.55 -5.12 13.66
CA ILE A 84 7.51 -6.05 13.07
C ILE A 84 7.32 -6.12 11.55
N VAL A 85 8.43 -5.97 10.83
CA VAL A 85 8.50 -6.05 9.37
C VAL A 85 8.20 -7.47 8.93
N THR A 86 7.11 -7.61 8.18
CA THR A 86 6.65 -8.85 7.56
C THR A 86 6.38 -8.62 6.09
N ASP A 87 6.32 -9.69 5.29
CA ASP A 87 5.88 -9.57 3.90
C ASP A 87 4.36 -9.38 3.84
N GLN A 88 3.95 -8.14 3.54
CA GLN A 88 2.54 -7.74 3.46
C GLN A 88 2.06 -7.59 2.02
N SER A 89 2.72 -8.25 1.06
CA SER A 89 2.36 -8.15 -0.36
C SER A 89 0.92 -8.57 -0.65
N LYS A 90 0.41 -9.58 0.06
CA LYS A 90 -0.96 -10.09 -0.14
C LYS A 90 -2.00 -9.12 0.41
N GLU A 91 -1.74 -8.55 1.57
CA GLU A 91 -2.57 -7.56 2.25
C GLU A 91 -2.64 -6.29 1.41
N HIS A 92 -1.49 -5.81 0.91
CA HIS A 92 -1.41 -4.68 0.01
C HIS A 92 -2.18 -4.93 -1.30
N ALA A 93 -2.00 -6.09 -1.94
CA ALA A 93 -2.73 -6.43 -3.17
C ALA A 93 -4.25 -6.41 -2.97
N LYS A 94 -4.74 -7.03 -1.88
CA LYS A 94 -6.17 -6.99 -1.51
C LYS A 94 -6.67 -5.57 -1.27
N ALA A 95 -5.89 -4.75 -0.56
CA ALA A 95 -6.26 -3.38 -0.26
C ALA A 95 -6.30 -2.51 -1.55
N CYS A 96 -5.38 -2.73 -2.50
CA CYS A 96 -5.45 -2.11 -3.84
C CYS A 96 -6.71 -2.53 -4.63
N GLU A 97 -7.11 -3.80 -4.56
CA GLU A 97 -8.35 -4.27 -5.21
C GLU A 97 -9.59 -3.57 -4.62
N ILE A 98 -9.69 -3.53 -3.29
CA ILE A 98 -10.79 -2.84 -2.59
C ILE A 98 -10.82 -1.36 -2.97
N GLN A 99 -9.66 -0.69 -2.98
CA GLN A 99 -9.58 0.73 -3.33
C GLN A 99 -10.04 0.98 -4.77
N THR A 100 -9.65 0.12 -5.72
CA THR A 100 -10.08 0.23 -7.11
C THR A 100 -11.60 0.12 -7.23
N LEU A 101 -12.22 -0.82 -6.51
CA LEU A 101 -13.68 -0.95 -6.47
C LEU A 101 -14.36 0.30 -5.90
N ILE A 102 -13.83 0.87 -4.82
CA ILE A 102 -14.36 2.10 -4.21
C ILE A 102 -14.25 3.28 -5.17
N ASP A 103 -13.12 3.44 -5.85
CA ASP A 103 -12.90 4.52 -6.82
C ASP A 103 -13.88 4.41 -8.00
N GLU A 104 -14.14 3.20 -8.50
CA GLU A 104 -15.11 2.96 -9.57
C GLU A 104 -16.55 3.25 -9.10
N ILE A 105 -16.94 2.81 -7.91
CA ILE A 105 -18.26 3.12 -7.32
C ILE A 105 -18.43 4.64 -7.20
N ASN A 106 -17.42 5.34 -6.67
CA ASN A 106 -17.46 6.79 -6.51
C ASN A 106 -17.59 7.51 -7.86
N TYR A 107 -16.91 7.04 -8.91
CA TYR A 107 -17.04 7.61 -10.24
C TYR A 107 -18.50 7.59 -10.75
N TYR A 108 -19.18 6.43 -10.65
CA TYR A 108 -20.58 6.32 -11.08
C TYR A 108 -21.52 7.15 -10.20
N ILE A 109 -21.32 7.16 -8.88
CA ILE A 109 -22.11 7.97 -7.96
C ILE A 109 -21.95 9.46 -8.28
N THR A 110 -20.72 9.98 -8.40
CA THR A 110 -20.47 11.40 -8.73
C THR A 110 -21.10 11.79 -10.07
N ARG A 111 -21.04 10.92 -11.08
CA ARG A 111 -21.66 11.20 -12.39
C ARG A 111 -23.18 11.34 -12.28
N TYR A 112 -23.82 10.56 -11.40
CA TYR A 112 -25.25 10.66 -11.14
C TYR A 112 -25.62 11.86 -10.25
N THR A 113 -24.95 12.02 -9.10
CA THR A 113 -25.32 12.98 -8.05
C THR A 113 -24.85 14.40 -8.30
N VAL A 114 -23.65 14.57 -8.85
CA VAL A 114 -23.02 15.89 -9.03
C VAL A 114 -23.23 16.42 -10.44
N ASN A 115 -23.09 15.56 -11.45
CA ASN A 115 -23.19 15.97 -12.85
C ASN A 115 -24.62 15.86 -13.42
N HIS A 116 -25.60 15.45 -12.59
CA HIS A 116 -27.00 15.24 -12.96
C HIS A 116 -27.22 14.39 -14.23
N LYS A 117 -26.29 13.47 -14.53
CA LYS A 117 -26.41 12.56 -15.68
C LYS A 117 -27.08 11.29 -15.22
N VAL A 118 -28.26 11.01 -15.78
CA VAL A 118 -28.95 9.73 -15.60
C VAL A 118 -28.02 8.62 -16.08
N LEU A 119 -27.80 7.62 -15.24
CA LEU A 119 -27.06 6.42 -15.60
C LEU A 119 -27.93 5.57 -16.54
N GLN A 120 -27.34 5.08 -17.63
CA GLN A 120 -28.00 4.11 -18.49
C GLN A 120 -28.21 2.78 -17.75
N ASP A 121 -29.16 1.94 -18.18
CA ASP A 121 -29.45 0.64 -17.56
C ASP A 121 -28.21 -0.25 -17.41
N ALA A 122 -27.30 -0.24 -18.40
CA ALA A 122 -26.05 -0.98 -18.33
C ALA A 122 -25.12 -0.46 -17.22
N GLU A 123 -25.03 0.86 -17.05
CA GLU A 123 -24.21 1.52 -16.03
C GLU A 123 -24.79 1.29 -14.62
N LEU A 124 -26.12 1.29 -14.48
CA LEU A 124 -26.82 0.92 -13.24
C LEU A 124 -26.55 -0.53 -12.82
N LYS A 125 -26.65 -1.48 -13.77
CA LYS A 125 -26.32 -2.89 -13.51
C LYS A 125 -24.87 -3.07 -13.10
N GLN A 126 -23.95 -2.33 -13.72
CA GLN A 126 -22.53 -2.36 -13.38
C GLN A 126 -22.29 -1.80 -11.96
N LEU A 127 -22.87 -0.64 -11.62
CA LEU A 127 -22.77 -0.06 -10.28
C LEU A 127 -23.31 -1.03 -9.21
N TYR A 128 -24.46 -1.65 -9.45
CA TYR A 128 -25.02 -2.64 -8.53
C TYR A 128 -24.07 -3.83 -8.31
N SER A 129 -23.49 -4.35 -9.40
CA SER A 129 -22.50 -5.44 -9.32
C SER A 129 -21.26 -5.06 -8.51
N LEU A 130 -20.74 -3.85 -8.69
CA LEU A 130 -19.57 -3.34 -7.96
C LEU A 130 -19.88 -3.18 -6.46
N VAL A 131 -21.03 -2.60 -6.11
CA VAL A 131 -21.46 -2.44 -4.72
C VAL A 131 -21.64 -3.80 -4.05
N LYS A 132 -22.25 -4.78 -4.74
CA LYS A 132 -22.40 -6.14 -4.23
C LYS A 132 -21.04 -6.80 -3.96
N LYS A 133 -20.10 -6.71 -4.91
CA LYS A 133 -18.74 -7.26 -4.76
C LYS A 133 -18.01 -6.63 -3.57
N ASN A 134 -18.13 -5.32 -3.38
CA ASN A 134 -17.53 -4.63 -2.23
C ASN A 134 -18.14 -5.10 -0.89
N ALA A 135 -19.46 -5.28 -0.84
CA ALA A 135 -20.15 -5.80 0.35
C ALA A 135 -19.74 -7.25 0.69
N GLU A 136 -19.54 -8.10 -0.32
CA GLU A 136 -19.02 -9.46 -0.14
C GLU A 136 -17.60 -9.45 0.43
N GLN A 137 -16.71 -8.57 -0.08
CA GLN A 137 -15.37 -8.40 0.47
C GLN A 137 -15.41 -7.96 1.95
N PHE A 138 -16.26 -6.99 2.30
CA PHE A 138 -16.40 -6.54 3.68
C PHE A 138 -16.92 -7.64 4.62
N SER A 139 -17.93 -8.39 4.20
CA SER A 139 -18.50 -9.49 5.02
C SER A 139 -17.51 -10.64 5.21
N SER A 140 -16.73 -10.98 4.18
CA SER A 140 -15.67 -11.98 4.28
C SER A 140 -14.56 -11.57 5.28
N PHE A 141 -14.22 -10.28 5.33
CA PHE A 141 -13.25 -9.75 6.29
C PHE A 141 -13.80 -9.79 7.72
N ARG A 142 -15.04 -9.35 7.94
CA ARG A 142 -15.69 -9.39 9.27
C ARG A 142 -15.72 -10.81 9.86
N ASN A 143 -15.90 -11.82 9.03
CA ASN A 143 -15.95 -13.22 9.47
C ASN A 143 -14.57 -13.84 9.70
N GLN A 144 -13.48 -13.19 9.27
CA GLN A 144 -12.10 -13.65 9.47
C GLN A 144 -11.39 -12.99 10.64
N VAL A 145 -11.91 -11.87 11.16
CA VAL A 145 -11.44 -11.28 12.42
C VAL A 145 -12.14 -12.03 13.56
N PRO A 146 -11.44 -12.87 14.35
CA PRO A 146 -12.01 -13.32 15.61
C PRO A 146 -12.34 -12.06 16.39
N LEU A 147 -13.57 -11.94 16.89
CA LEU A 147 -13.87 -10.94 17.93
C LEU A 147 -12.77 -11.11 18.97
N ALA A 148 -11.86 -10.12 19.07
CA ALA A 148 -10.89 -10.09 20.14
C ALA A 148 -11.72 -10.22 21.42
N ALA A 149 -11.63 -11.39 22.06
CA ALA A 149 -12.31 -11.62 23.31
C ALA A 149 -11.65 -10.65 24.28
N ASN A 150 -12.40 -9.61 24.64
CA ASN A 150 -12.05 -8.65 25.67
C ASN A 150 -11.45 -9.43 26.85
N SER A 151 -10.17 -9.15 27.15
CA SER A 151 -9.50 -9.53 28.39
C SER A 151 -9.27 -8.27 29.19
#